data_AF-A0A1W9LTK4-F1
#
_entry.id   AF-A0A1W9LTK4-F1
#
_cell.length_a   1.000
_cell.length_b   1.000
_cell.length_c   1.000
_cell.angle_alpha   90.00
_cell.angle_beta   90.00
_cell.angle_gamma   90.00
#
_symmetry.space_group_name_H-M   'P 1'
#
loop_
_entity.id
_entity.type
_entity.pdbx_description
1 polymer ?
#
loop_
_entity_poly.entity_id
_entity_poly.type
_entity_poly.pdbx_seq_one_letter_code
_entity_poly.pdbx_strand_id
1 'polypeptide(L)'
;MSSSFYERNIWAFIQVLERHPEVFSKQDKADLKELNMAQTEDIKQISDTIEAWLNSHSQISTEHVEYLTELCDGKLRRGAGGLPVPPPPSEAELRKQLTNAIRRNRPAATQPKPKPDEKSK
;
A
#
# COMPACT_ATOMS: atom_id res chain seq x y z
N MET A 1 18.24 2.74 -15.44
CA MET A 1 17.81 3.97 -14.73
C MET A 1 17.74 3.61 -13.27
N SER A 2 18.46 4.33 -12.41
CA SER A 2 18.42 4.09 -10.96
C SER A 2 17.20 4.79 -10.39
N SER A 3 16.28 4.06 -9.75
CA SER A 3 15.11 4.66 -9.11
C SER A 3 15.54 5.58 -7.96
N SER A 4 14.91 6.74 -7.87
CA SER A 4 15.03 7.69 -6.78
C SER A 4 14.62 7.07 -5.44
N PHE A 5 14.98 7.73 -4.34
CA PHE A 5 14.52 7.34 -3.01
C PHE A 5 12.99 7.40 -2.91
N TYR A 6 12.37 8.46 -3.42
CA TYR A 6 10.92 8.65 -3.38
C TYR A 6 10.16 7.54 -4.12
N GLU A 7 10.64 7.13 -5.30
CA GLU A 7 10.04 6.01 -6.03
C GLU A 7 10.14 4.70 -5.24
N ARG A 8 11.29 4.44 -4.61
CA ARG A 8 11.49 3.26 -3.74
C ARG A 8 10.61 3.32 -2.50
N ASN A 9 10.42 4.49 -1.91
CA ASN A 9 9.57 4.68 -0.74
C ASN A 9 8.10 4.33 -1.04
N ILE A 10 7.57 4.89 -2.14
CA ILE A 10 6.22 4.59 -2.61
C ILE A 10 6.10 3.12 -2.99
N TRP A 11 7.12 2.57 -3.66
CA TRP A 11 7.13 1.17 -4.06
C TRP A 11 7.09 0.21 -2.87
N ALA A 12 7.89 0.47 -1.83
CA ALA A 12 7.86 -0.28 -0.58
C ALA A 12 6.46 -0.26 0.03
N PHE A 13 5.84 0.92 0.08
CA PHE A 13 4.48 1.07 0.62
C PHE A 13 3.42 0.27 -0.15
N ILE A 14 3.49 0.27 -1.49
CA ILE A 14 2.62 -0.57 -2.34
C ILE A 14 2.82 -2.05 -2.03
N GLN A 15 4.07 -2.50 -1.87
CA GLN A 15 4.36 -3.90 -1.58
C GLN A 15 3.82 -4.33 -0.22
N VAL A 16 3.89 -3.48 0.81
CA VAL A 16 3.26 -3.75 2.11
C VAL A 16 1.74 -3.85 1.96
N LEU A 17 1.10 -2.95 1.22
CA LEU A 17 -0.35 -3.01 0.93
C LEU A 17 -0.78 -4.28 0.18
N GLU A 18 0.03 -4.79 -0.74
CA GLU A 18 -0.33 -5.95 -1.55
C GLU A 18 0.00 -7.29 -0.88
N ARG A 19 1.07 -7.35 -0.09
CA ARG A 19 1.59 -8.60 0.50
C ARG A 19 1.16 -8.82 1.92
N HIS A 20 1.00 -7.73 2.67
CA HIS A 20 0.64 -7.74 4.08
C HIS A 20 -0.64 -6.95 4.33
N PRO A 21 -1.73 -7.15 3.55
CA PRO A 21 -2.99 -6.42 3.76
C PRO A 21 -3.59 -6.64 5.16
N GLU A 22 -3.20 -7.69 5.87
CA GLU A 22 -3.57 -8.02 7.24
C GLU A 22 -3.02 -7.05 8.28
N VAL A 23 -1.90 -6.38 8.02
CA VAL A 23 -1.33 -5.39 8.95
C VAL A 23 -2.11 -4.08 8.95
N PHE A 24 -2.95 -3.86 7.92
CA PHE A 24 -3.82 -2.70 7.82
C PHE A 24 -5.18 -2.97 8.44
N SER A 25 -5.49 -2.23 9.50
CA SER A 25 -6.80 -2.16 10.10
C SER A 25 -7.85 -1.56 9.16
N LYS A 26 -9.14 -1.70 9.51
CA LYS A 26 -10.22 -1.04 8.75
C LYS A 26 -10.09 0.48 8.78
N GLN A 27 -9.59 1.05 9.88
CA GLN A 27 -9.39 2.49 10.02
C GLN A 27 -8.24 2.95 9.13
N ASP A 28 -7.11 2.25 9.15
CA ASP A 28 -5.94 2.55 8.32
C ASP A 28 -6.33 2.59 6.84
N LYS A 29 -7.12 1.60 6.40
CA LYS A 29 -7.64 1.53 5.02
C LYS A 29 -8.63 2.65 4.68
N ALA A 30 -9.37 3.15 5.66
CA ALA A 30 -10.24 4.32 5.48
C ALA A 30 -9.41 5.60 5.38
N ASP A 31 -8.41 5.77 6.24
CA ASP A 31 -7.53 6.94 6.27
C ASP A 31 -6.73 7.05 4.97
N LEU A 32 -6.20 5.94 4.44
CA LEU A 32 -5.50 5.91 3.16
C LEU A 32 -6.36 6.33 1.96
N LYS A 33 -7.69 6.19 2.05
CA LYS A 33 -8.60 6.66 1.00
C LYS A 33 -8.76 8.18 1.05
N GLU A 34 -8.72 8.77 2.25
CA GLU A 34 -8.87 10.21 2.45
C GLU A 34 -7.54 10.95 2.21
N LEU A 35 -6.42 10.26 2.35
CA LEU A 35 -5.12 10.74 1.90
C LEU A 35 -5.10 10.82 0.38
N ASN A 36 -5.27 12.03 -0.14
CA ASN A 36 -5.40 12.33 -1.56
C ASN A 36 -4.09 12.17 -2.37
N MET A 37 -3.20 11.27 -1.93
CA MET A 37 -1.89 10.98 -2.50
C MET A 37 -1.96 10.56 -3.97
N ALA A 38 -3.05 9.88 -4.36
CA ALA A 38 -3.27 9.45 -5.73
C ALA A 38 -3.61 10.59 -6.71
N GLN A 39 -3.97 11.78 -6.22
CA GLN A 39 -4.33 12.93 -7.06
C GLN A 39 -3.16 13.87 -7.34
N THR A 40 -2.07 13.80 -6.57
CA THR A 40 -0.88 14.59 -6.86
C THR A 40 -0.01 13.88 -7.91
N GLU A 41 0.60 14.68 -8.79
CA GLU A 41 1.58 14.17 -9.76
C GLU A 41 3.01 14.17 -9.23
N ASP A 42 3.23 14.80 -8.07
CA ASP A 42 4.54 14.97 -7.48
C ASP A 42 4.89 13.76 -6.59
N ILE A 43 5.80 12.92 -7.10
CA ILE A 43 6.32 11.74 -6.40
C ILE A 43 6.95 12.07 -5.04
N LYS A 44 7.56 13.25 -4.89
CA LYS A 44 8.11 13.67 -3.60
C LYS A 44 6.99 13.95 -2.60
N GLN A 45 5.94 14.64 -3.01
CA GLN A 45 4.79 14.89 -2.13
C GLN A 45 4.08 13.60 -1.72
N ILE A 46 3.94 12.64 -2.63
CA ILE A 46 3.39 11.32 -2.30
C ILE A 46 4.26 10.65 -1.23
N SER A 47 5.57 10.61 -1.46
CA SER A 47 6.53 10.04 -0.52
C SER A 47 6.45 10.69 0.86
N ASP A 48 6.47 12.02 0.92
CA ASP A 48 6.40 12.79 2.16
C ASP A 48 5.05 12.53 2.89
N THR A 49 3.96 12.41 2.15
CA THR A 49 2.64 12.10 2.73
C THR A 49 2.59 10.69 3.32
N ILE A 50 3.20 9.71 2.64
CA ILE A 50 3.33 8.34 3.15
C ILE A 50 4.15 8.34 4.45
N GLU A 51 5.30 9.01 4.48
CA GLU A 51 6.13 9.11 5.69
C GLU A 51 5.37 9.77 6.85
N ALA A 52 4.68 10.87 6.57
CA ALA A 52 3.87 11.56 7.57
C ALA A 52 2.75 10.67 8.14
N TRP A 53 2.12 9.85 7.29
CA TRP A 53 1.09 8.92 7.73
C TRP A 53 1.67 7.75 8.53
N LEU A 54 2.78 7.17 8.10
CA LEU A 54 3.45 6.05 8.77
C LEU A 54 3.93 6.41 10.19
N ASN A 55 4.25 7.68 10.46
CA ASN A 55 4.59 8.14 11.82
C ASN A 55 3.49 7.86 12.86
N SER A 56 2.24 7.82 12.43
CA SER A 56 1.08 7.50 13.29
C SER A 56 0.70 6.01 13.27
N HIS A 57 1.36 5.19 12.44
CA HIS A 57 1.03 3.78 12.19
C HIS A 57 2.26 2.89 12.36
N SER A 58 2.78 2.82 13.58
CA SER A 58 4.08 2.20 13.91
C SER A 58 4.24 0.76 13.39
N GLN A 59 3.19 -0.07 13.49
CA GLN A 59 3.25 -1.46 13.00
C GLN A 59 3.45 -1.53 11.48
N ILE A 60 2.78 -0.65 10.72
CA ILE A 60 2.90 -0.59 9.26
C ILE A 60 4.23 0.04 8.86
N SER A 61 4.70 1.01 9.65
CA SER A 61 6.01 1.66 9.49
C SER A 61 7.15 0.66 9.60
N THR A 62 7.09 -0.29 10.54
CA THR A 62 8.10 -1.36 10.66
C THR A 62 8.21 -2.19 9.38
N GLU A 63 7.10 -2.74 8.90
CA GLU A 63 7.06 -3.55 7.66
C GLU A 63 7.55 -2.74 6.44
N HIS A 64 7.18 -1.46 6.38
CA HIS A 64 7.61 -0.55 5.32
C HIS A 64 9.12 -0.28 5.34
N VAL A 65 9.69 0.03 6.51
CA VAL A 65 11.12 0.30 6.67
C VAL A 65 11.96 -0.92 6.35
N GLU A 66 11.54 -2.11 6.78
CA GLU A 66 12.22 -3.36 6.43
C GLU A 66 12.28 -3.52 4.91
N TYR A 67 11.14 -3.37 4.23
CA TYR A 67 11.07 -3.51 2.78
C TYR A 67 11.87 -2.43 2.03
N LEU A 68 11.82 -1.18 2.50
CA LEU A 68 12.57 -0.05 1.93
C LEU A 68 14.08 -0.24 2.08
N THR A 69 14.51 -0.76 3.24
CA THR A 69 15.92 -1.07 3.50
C THR A 69 16.42 -2.15 2.56
N GLU A 70 15.64 -3.23 2.36
CA GLU A 70 15.98 -4.28 1.40
C GLU A 70 16.07 -3.78 -0.05
N LEU A 71 15.16 -2.88 -0.44
CA LEU A 71 15.18 -2.20 -1.74
C LEU A 71 16.44 -1.36 -1.93
N CYS A 72 16.86 -0.62 -0.90
CA CYS A 72 18.01 0.27 -0.95
C CYS A 72 19.34 -0.48 -0.91
N ASP A 73 19.44 -1.53 -0.11
CA ASP A 73 20.65 -2.35 0.02
C ASP A 73 20.88 -3.26 -1.20
N GLY A 74 19.94 -3.29 -2.15
CA GLY A 74 19.93 -4.27 -3.25
C GLY A 74 19.82 -5.72 -2.74
N LYS A 75 19.41 -5.87 -1.47
CA LYS A 75 19.33 -7.15 -0.77
C LYS A 75 18.01 -7.85 -0.94
N LEU A 76 17.01 -7.20 -1.56
CA LEU A 76 15.68 -7.72 -1.83
C LEU A 76 15.71 -9.22 -2.15
N ARG A 77 15.56 -9.99 -1.08
CA ARG A 77 15.84 -11.42 -1.08
C ARG A 77 14.51 -12.09 -1.17
N ARG A 78 13.99 -12.07 -2.40
CA ARG A 78 12.84 -12.85 -2.85
C ARG A 78 11.54 -12.45 -2.14
N GLY A 79 10.54 -12.04 -2.91
CA GLY A 79 9.20 -11.89 -2.40
C GLY A 79 8.57 -13.20 -1.93
N ALA A 80 7.36 -13.10 -1.37
CA ALA A 80 6.56 -14.26 -0.99
C ALA A 80 6.53 -15.27 -2.15
N GLY A 81 7.14 -16.45 -1.94
CA GLY A 81 7.29 -17.49 -2.97
C GLY A 81 8.67 -17.61 -3.62
N GLY A 82 9.69 -16.85 -3.20
CA GLY A 82 11.05 -17.03 -3.70
C GLY A 82 11.38 -16.21 -4.97
N LEU A 83 10.46 -15.38 -5.46
CA LEU A 83 10.62 -14.63 -6.71
C LEU A 83 11.27 -13.26 -6.50
N PRO A 84 12.18 -12.80 -7.37
CA PRO A 84 12.76 -11.47 -7.26
C PRO A 84 11.68 -10.40 -7.25
N VAL A 85 11.82 -9.42 -6.36
CA VAL A 85 10.94 -8.25 -6.36
C VAL A 85 11.35 -7.38 -7.54
N PRO A 86 10.41 -7.03 -8.44
CA PRO A 86 10.74 -6.21 -9.58
C PRO A 86 11.17 -4.81 -9.12
N PRO A 87 12.07 -4.15 -9.88
CA PRO A 87 12.46 -2.77 -9.60
C PRO A 87 11.21 -1.86 -9.64
N PRO A 88 11.27 -0.68 -8.99
CA PRO A 88 10.20 0.29 -9.08
C PRO A 88 9.86 0.57 -10.56
N PRO A 89 8.57 0.54 -10.94
CA PRO A 89 8.14 0.90 -12.29
C PRO A 89 8.31 2.41 -12.55
N SER A 90 7.99 2.88 -13.75
CA SER A 90 7.98 4.32 -14.03
C SER A 90 7.03 5.07 -13.10
N GLU A 91 7.29 6.35 -12.83
CA GLU A 91 6.48 7.17 -11.91
C GLU A 91 4.97 7.14 -12.24
N ALA A 92 4.60 7.16 -13.52
CA ALA A 92 3.20 7.08 -13.94
C ALA A 92 2.56 5.73 -13.57
N GLU A 93 3.28 4.63 -13.76
CA GLU A 93 2.81 3.30 -13.41
C GLU A 93 2.83 3.10 -11.88
N LEU A 94 3.80 3.67 -11.18
CA LEU A 94 3.88 3.66 -9.72
C LEU A 94 2.66 4.34 -9.09
N ARG A 95 2.27 5.52 -9.57
CA ARG A 95 1.05 6.23 -9.15
C ARG A 95 -0.21 5.41 -9.39
N LYS A 96 -0.31 4.78 -10.56
CA LYS A 96 -1.43 3.90 -10.91
C LYS A 96 -1.48 2.68 -10.00
N GLN A 97 -0.35 2.07 -9.69
CA GLN A 97 -0.28 0.92 -8.79
C GLN A 97 -0.63 1.31 -7.35
N LEU A 98 -0.16 2.46 -6.85
CA LEU A 98 -0.58 3.01 -5.55
C LEU A 98 -2.10 3.16 -5.46
N THR A 99 -2.70 3.80 -6.48
CA THR A 99 -4.16 3.98 -6.55
C THR A 99 -4.90 2.64 -6.52
N ASN A 100 -4.40 1.66 -7.28
CA ASN A 100 -5.00 0.33 -7.33
C ASN A 100 -4.85 -0.43 -6.02
N ALA A 101 -3.69 -0.35 -5.36
CA ALA A 101 -3.41 -1.02 -4.10
C ALA A 101 -4.31 -0.48 -2.98
N ILE A 102 -4.47 0.85 -2.87
CA ILE A 102 -5.41 1.49 -1.94
C ILE A 102 -6.85 1.05 -2.23
N ARG A 103 -7.27 1.06 -3.51
CA ARG A 103 -8.62 0.65 -3.90
C ARG A 103 -8.92 -0.81 -3.55
N ARG A 104 -7.97 -1.73 -3.75
CA ARG A 104 -8.11 -3.16 -3.43
C ARG A 104 -8.20 -3.40 -1.93
N ASN A 105 -7.51 -2.57 -1.14
CA ASN A 105 -7.51 -2.65 0.31
C ASN A 105 -8.68 -1.90 0.97
N ARG A 106 -9.62 -1.35 0.21
CA ARG A 106 -10.80 -0.68 0.78
C ARG A 106 -11.54 -1.63 1.72
N PRO A 107 -11.96 -1.18 2.93
CA PRO A 107 -12.78 -2.02 3.78
C PRO A 107 -14.04 -2.39 3.00
N ALA A 108 -14.32 -3.69 2.89
CA ALA A 108 -15.55 -4.17 2.28
C ALA A 108 -16.70 -3.45 2.98
N ALA A 109 -17.52 -2.73 2.22
CA ALA A 109 -18.79 -2.28 2.73
C ALA A 109 -19.48 -3.53 3.29
N THR A 110 -19.73 -3.56 4.59
CA THR A 110 -20.51 -4.61 5.24
C THR A 110 -21.78 -4.75 4.44
N GLN A 111 -21.85 -5.75 3.56
CA GLN A 111 -23.13 -6.11 2.96
C GLN A 111 -24.01 -6.52 4.13
N PRO A 112 -25.19 -5.90 4.32
CA PRO A 112 -26.16 -6.44 5.25
C PRO A 112 -26.44 -7.87 4.78
N LYS A 113 -26.18 -8.86 5.64
CA LYS A 113 -26.58 -10.25 5.37
C LYS A 113 -28.05 -10.22 4.91
N PRO A 114 -28.42 -10.85 3.79
CA PRO A 114 -29.82 -11.00 3.46
C PRO A 114 -30.49 -11.73 4.63
N LYS A 115 -31.54 -11.11 5.20
CA LYS A 115 -32.40 -11.76 6.19
C LYS A 115 -32.94 -13.04 5.54
N PRO A 116 -32.94 -14.20 6.23
CA PRO A 116 -33.58 -15.39 5.70
C PRO A 116 -35.06 -15.09 5.51
N ASP A 117 -35.57 -15.37 4.31
CA ASP A 117 -36.99 -15.34 3.97
C ASP A 117 -37.79 -16.17 4.98
N GLU A 118 -38.56 -15.50 5.84
CA GLU A 118 -39.61 -16.14 6.60
C GLU A 118 -40.82 -16.31 5.66
N LYS A 119 -40.82 -17.44 4.94
CA LYS A 119 -42.06 -17.99 4.38
C LYS A 119 -43.04 -18.22 5.53
N SER A 120 -44.06 -17.37 5.62
CA SER A 120 -45.32 -17.75 6.27
C SER A 120 -46.39 -17.90 5.20
N LYS A 121 -46.84 -19.14 5.04
CA LYS A 121 -48.06 -19.55 4.34
C LYS A 121 -49.08 -19.93 5.41
#